data_AF-B0WK74-F1
#
_entry.id   AF-B0WK74-F1
#
_cell.length_a   1.000
_cell.length_b   1.000
_cell.length_c   1.000
_cell.angle_alpha   90.00
_cell.angle_beta   90.00
_cell.angle_gamma   90.00
#
_symmetry.space_group_name_H-M   'P 1'
#
loop_
_entity.id
_entity.type
_entity.pdbx_description
1 polymer ?
#
loop_
_entity_poly.entity_id
_entity_poly.type
_entity_poly.pdbx_seq_one_letter_code
_entity_poly.pdbx_strand_id
1 'polypeptide(L)'
;MQLDERLEAADNLNEMIAVHRSYIGTIYDHSFQTDDSKPFREGVIRLLNLVHIVRDEWNSNVLYVEMDARGDIEDNSMIGDFIANAQVGMLETTYCKCHQQLADLLNPEVYAKRKMHLAALADAFSYNVPY
;
A
#
# COMPACT_ATOMS: atom_id res chain seq x y z
N MET A 1 17.67 11.01 15.73
CA MET A 1 18.68 11.59 16.63
C MET A 1 18.42 11.11 18.06
N GLN A 2 18.46 9.79 18.28
CA GLN A 2 18.20 9.17 19.60
C GLN A 2 19.05 7.90 19.80
N LEU A 3 19.50 7.24 18.73
CA LEU A 3 20.38 6.08 18.82
C LEU A 3 21.80 6.49 19.21
N ASP A 4 22.38 7.47 18.51
CA ASP A 4 23.78 7.88 18.70
C ASP A 4 24.04 8.37 20.12
N GLU A 5 23.15 9.22 20.65
CA GLU A 5 23.20 9.68 22.06
C GLU A 5 23.07 8.53 23.07
N ARG A 6 22.23 7.52 22.79
CA ARG A 6 22.06 6.35 23.66
C ARG A 6 23.22 5.37 23.58
N LEU A 7 23.95 5.34 22.46
CA LEU A 7 25.16 4.54 22.30
C LEU A 7 26.35 5.22 22.99
N GLU A 8 26.45 6.54 22.91
CA GLU A 8 27.48 7.33 23.62
C GLU A 8 27.33 7.23 25.15
N ALA A 9 26.09 7.08 25.64
CA ALA A 9 25.79 6.94 27.07
C ALA A 9 25.90 5.50 27.61
N ALA A 10 26.22 4.50 26.78
CA ALA A 10 26.33 3.11 27.22
C ALA A 10 27.69 2.84 27.87
N ASP A 11 27.70 2.28 29.08
CA ASP A 11 28.92 2.10 29.88
C ASP A 11 29.66 0.80 29.55
N ASN A 12 29.02 -0.12 28.82
CA ASN A 12 29.61 -1.40 28.45
C ASN A 12 29.02 -2.00 27.16
N LEU A 13 29.72 -3.01 26.63
CA LEU A 13 29.35 -3.69 25.39
C LEU A 13 27.95 -4.33 25.44
N ASN A 14 27.53 -4.87 26.59
CA ASN A 14 26.21 -5.48 26.72
C ASN A 14 25.10 -4.43 26.59
N GLU A 15 25.29 -3.26 27.17
CA GLU A 15 24.39 -2.12 27.02
C GLU A 15 24.35 -1.61 25.58
N MET A 16 25.49 -1.47 24.91
CA MET A 16 25.53 -1.10 23.49
C MET A 16 24.74 -2.11 22.62
N ILE A 17 24.92 -3.42 22.86
CA ILE A 17 24.16 -4.47 22.17
C ILE A 17 22.67 -4.33 22.46
N ALA A 18 22.27 -4.07 23.70
CA ALA A 18 20.88 -3.91 24.08
C ALA A 18 20.24 -2.67 23.41
N VAL A 19 20.93 -1.54 23.41
CA VAL A 19 20.51 -0.31 22.71
C VAL A 19 20.33 -0.57 21.22
N HIS A 20 21.30 -1.22 20.58
CA HIS A 20 21.23 -1.52 19.15
C HIS A 20 20.06 -2.48 18.83
N ARG A 21 19.89 -3.56 19.61
CA ARG A 21 18.77 -4.50 19.43
C ARG A 21 17.42 -3.82 19.62
N SER A 22 17.30 -2.97 20.63
CA SER A 22 16.10 -2.16 20.88
C SER A 22 15.79 -1.27 19.67
N TYR A 23 16.79 -0.59 19.13
CA TYR A 23 16.61 0.27 17.96
C TYR A 23 16.19 -0.50 16.69
N ILE A 24 16.84 -1.64 16.41
CA ILE A 24 16.42 -2.51 15.29
C ILE A 24 14.96 -2.94 15.50
N GLY A 25 14.59 -3.35 16.72
CA GLY A 25 13.21 -3.73 17.03
C GLY A 25 12.21 -2.61 16.71
N THR A 26 12.54 -1.37 17.06
CA THR A 26 11.73 -0.19 16.71
C THR A 26 11.62 0.01 15.20
N ILE A 27 12.72 -0.13 14.44
CA ILE A 27 12.67 -0.04 12.97
C ILE A 27 11.72 -1.10 12.39
N TYR A 28 11.83 -2.33 12.85
CA TYR A 28 10.99 -3.43 12.37
C TYR A 28 9.51 -3.18 12.68
N ASP A 29 9.18 -2.71 13.88
CA ASP A 29 7.79 -2.37 14.23
C ASP A 29 7.27 -1.20 13.37
N HIS A 30 8.03 -0.11 13.26
CA HIS A 30 7.63 1.07 12.48
C HIS A 30 7.53 0.80 10.97
N SER A 31 8.26 -0.20 10.47
CA SER A 31 8.26 -0.60 9.05
C SER A 31 7.27 -1.73 8.75
N PHE A 32 6.39 -2.06 9.70
CA PHE A 32 5.43 -3.17 9.59
C PHE A 32 6.10 -4.50 9.22
N GLN A 33 7.29 -4.79 9.76
CA GLN A 33 8.05 -6.03 9.52
C GLN A 33 7.87 -7.06 10.64
N THR A 34 6.98 -6.79 11.60
CA THR A 34 6.60 -7.72 12.65
C THR A 34 5.49 -8.66 12.18
N ASP A 35 5.27 -9.77 12.88
CA ASP A 35 4.18 -10.70 12.57
C ASP A 35 2.81 -10.09 12.86
N ASP A 36 2.68 -9.29 13.91
CA ASP A 36 1.44 -8.59 14.28
C ASP A 36 0.95 -7.64 13.18
N SER A 37 1.87 -7.07 12.41
CA SER A 37 1.58 -6.15 11.30
C SER A 37 1.39 -6.84 9.96
N LYS A 38 1.48 -8.17 9.90
CA LYS A 38 1.33 -8.95 8.67
C LYS A 38 0.02 -8.67 7.92
N PRO A 39 -1.17 -8.61 8.56
CA PRO A 39 -2.42 -8.32 7.85
C PRO A 39 -2.40 -6.95 7.15
N PHE A 40 -1.86 -5.93 7.83
CA PHE A 40 -1.71 -4.59 7.25
C PHE A 40 -0.71 -4.59 6.10
N ARG A 41 0.46 -5.22 6.28
CA ARG A 41 1.48 -5.36 5.23
C ARG A 41 0.95 -6.06 3.98
N GLU A 42 0.19 -7.14 4.14
CA GLU A 42 -0.46 -7.82 3.01
C GLU A 42 -1.48 -6.94 2.30
N GLY A 43 -2.25 -6.14 3.04
CA GLY A 43 -3.18 -5.17 2.44
C GLY A 43 -2.46 -4.09 1.63
N VAL A 44 -1.32 -3.57 2.11
CA VAL A 44 -0.50 -2.60 1.37
C VAL A 44 0.05 -3.23 0.09
N ILE A 45 0.56 -4.46 0.15
CA ILE A 45 1.03 -5.21 -1.03
C ILE A 45 -0.11 -5.37 -2.06
N ARG A 46 -1.33 -5.68 -1.62
CA ARG A 46 -2.50 -5.77 -2.51
C ARG A 46 -2.82 -4.44 -3.19
N LEU A 47 -2.78 -3.32 -2.47
CA LEU A 47 -2.96 -1.99 -3.08
C LEU A 47 -1.87 -1.67 -4.09
N LEU A 48 -0.60 -1.97 -3.79
CA LEU A 48 0.50 -1.77 -4.73
C LEU A 48 0.36 -2.63 -5.99
N ASN A 49 -0.08 -3.88 -5.83
CA ASN A 49 -0.37 -4.75 -6.97
C ASN A 49 -1.53 -4.21 -7.82
N LEU A 50 -2.53 -3.59 -7.21
CA LEU A 50 -3.63 -2.97 -7.95
C LEU A 50 -3.15 -1.82 -8.85
N VAL A 51 -2.12 -1.06 -8.44
CA VAL A 51 -1.48 -0.04 -9.29
C VAL A 51 -0.89 -0.67 -10.56
N HIS A 52 -0.27 -1.84 -10.44
CA HIS A 52 0.24 -2.56 -11.61
C HIS A 52 -0.88 -3.01 -12.54
N ILE A 53 -1.97 -3.55 -11.98
CA ILE A 53 -3.14 -3.98 -12.77
C ILE A 53 -3.76 -2.79 -13.50
N VAL A 54 -3.95 -1.65 -12.82
CA VAL A 54 -4.49 -0.42 -13.44
C VAL A 54 -3.58 0.08 -14.56
N ARG A 55 -2.26 0.04 -14.38
CA ARG A 55 -1.31 0.44 -15.42
C ARG A 55 -1.40 -0.49 -16.64
N ASP A 56 -1.49 -1.80 -16.41
CA ASP A 56 -1.53 -2.78 -17.49
C ASP A 56 -2.88 -2.70 -18.25
N GLU A 57 -3.98 -2.46 -17.53
CA GLU A 57 -5.29 -2.12 -18.10
C GLU A 57 -5.22 -0.84 -18.95
N TRP A 58 -4.61 0.23 -18.41
CA TRP A 58 -4.43 1.48 -19.14
C TRP A 58 -3.65 1.30 -20.45
N ASN A 59 -2.53 0.59 -20.40
CA ASN A 59 -1.71 0.31 -21.58
C ASN A 59 -2.47 -0.52 -22.62
N SER A 60 -3.28 -1.49 -22.18
CA SER A 60 -4.11 -2.29 -23.07
C SER A 60 -5.18 -1.43 -23.75
N ASN A 61 -5.77 -0.49 -23.00
CA ASN A 61 -6.75 0.45 -23.54
C ASN A 61 -6.15 1.41 -24.55
N VAL A 62 -4.95 1.96 -24.28
CA VAL A 62 -4.25 2.83 -25.22
C VAL A 62 -3.92 2.09 -26.51
N LEU A 63 -3.38 0.87 -26.42
CA LEU A 63 -3.07 0.05 -27.59
C LEU A 63 -4.32 -0.14 -28.46
N TYR A 64 -5.45 -0.45 -27.83
CA TYR A 64 -6.70 -0.67 -28.53
C TYR A 64 -7.19 0.59 -29.27
N VAL A 65 -7.18 1.74 -28.59
CA VAL A 65 -7.55 3.04 -29.18
C VAL A 65 -6.65 3.40 -30.37
N GLU A 66 -5.36 3.09 -30.28
CA GLU A 66 -4.43 3.32 -31.39
C GLU A 66 -4.73 2.40 -32.60
N MET A 67 -5.07 1.14 -32.37
CA MET A 67 -5.46 0.20 -33.43
C MET A 67 -6.74 0.64 -34.14
N ASP A 68 -7.74 1.09 -33.37
CA ASP A 68 -8.99 1.64 -33.93
C ASP A 68 -8.70 2.88 -34.79
N ALA A 69 -7.90 3.82 -34.28
CA ALA A 69 -7.53 5.04 -35.00
C ALA A 69 -6.75 4.78 -36.31
N ARG A 70 -6.02 3.66 -36.39
CA ARG A 70 -5.32 3.23 -37.61
C ARG A 70 -6.23 2.51 -38.60
N GLY A 71 -7.43 2.11 -38.19
CA GLY A 71 -8.33 1.28 -38.97
C GLY A 71 -7.89 -0.18 -39.04
N ASP A 72 -7.05 -0.63 -38.09
CA ASP A 72 -6.57 -2.03 -38.00
C ASP A 72 -7.68 -2.97 -37.48
N ILE A 73 -8.79 -2.41 -36.98
CA ILE A 73 -9.95 -3.14 -36.48
C ILE A 73 -10.95 -3.31 -37.62
N GLU A 74 -10.84 -4.44 -38.32
CA GLU A 74 -11.73 -4.79 -39.44
C GLU A 74 -13.11 -5.31 -39.00
N ASP A 75 -13.23 -5.73 -37.73
CA ASP A 75 -14.45 -6.32 -37.16
C ASP A 75 -14.91 -5.54 -35.92
N ASN A 76 -16.10 -4.94 -36.00
CA ASN A 76 -16.73 -4.23 -34.88
C ASN A 76 -17.03 -5.15 -33.67
N SER A 77 -17.02 -6.47 -33.82
CA SER A 77 -17.14 -7.41 -32.69
C SER A 77 -16.00 -7.24 -31.68
N MET A 78 -14.79 -6.92 -32.15
CA MET A 78 -13.63 -6.65 -31.29
C MET A 78 -13.86 -5.44 -30.37
N ILE A 79 -14.64 -4.45 -30.80
CA ILE A 79 -14.96 -3.23 -30.02
C ILE A 79 -15.91 -3.57 -28.89
N GLY A 80 -16.92 -4.40 -29.19
CA GLY A 80 -17.84 -4.92 -28.17
C GLY A 80 -17.12 -5.73 -27.11
N ASP A 81 -16.23 -6.63 -27.52
CA ASP A 81 -15.44 -7.47 -26.61
C ASP A 81 -14.48 -6.66 -25.75
N PHE A 82 -13.81 -5.65 -26.31
CA PHE A 82 -12.91 -4.79 -25.56
C PHE A 82 -13.66 -3.98 -24.48
N ILE A 83 -14.78 -3.33 -24.84
CA ILE A 83 -15.59 -2.55 -23.88
C ILE A 83 -16.18 -3.47 -22.80
N ALA A 84 -16.64 -4.67 -23.17
CA ALA A 84 -17.18 -5.63 -22.21
C ALA A 84 -16.11 -6.17 -21.24
N ASN A 85 -14.84 -6.20 -21.68
CA ASN A 85 -13.73 -6.68 -20.87
C ASN A 85 -13.00 -5.57 -20.10
N ALA A 86 -13.25 -4.28 -20.39
CA ALA A 86 -12.67 -3.17 -19.65
C ALA A 86 -13.10 -3.20 -18.18
N GLN A 87 -12.14 -3.28 -17.26
CA GLN A 87 -12.39 -3.54 -15.84
C GLN A 87 -12.28 -2.31 -14.95
N VAL A 88 -12.18 -1.11 -15.52
CA VAL A 88 -11.88 0.14 -14.79
C VAL A 88 -12.79 0.34 -13.57
N GLY A 89 -14.10 0.19 -13.71
CA GLY A 89 -15.04 0.35 -12.58
C GLY A 89 -14.88 -0.74 -11.49
N MET A 90 -14.52 -1.97 -11.87
CA MET A 90 -14.21 -3.03 -10.91
C MET A 90 -12.90 -2.74 -10.17
N LEU A 91 -11.89 -2.22 -10.86
CA LEU A 91 -10.59 -1.85 -10.28
C LEU A 91 -10.77 -0.70 -9.27
N GLU A 92 -11.54 0.32 -9.61
CA GLU A 92 -11.89 1.42 -8.72
C GLU A 92 -12.63 0.93 -7.47
N THR A 93 -13.68 0.13 -7.65
CA THR A 93 -14.42 -0.47 -6.52
C THR A 93 -13.50 -1.30 -5.62
N THR A 94 -12.57 -2.04 -6.23
CA THR A 94 -11.60 -2.86 -5.50
C THR A 94 -10.60 -1.99 -4.74
N TYR A 95 -10.12 -0.91 -5.36
CA TYR A 95 -9.23 0.07 -4.71
C TYR A 95 -9.89 0.65 -3.46
N CYS A 96 -11.11 1.17 -3.57
CA CYS A 96 -11.81 1.78 -2.43
C CYS A 96 -12.02 0.78 -1.29
N LYS A 97 -12.39 -0.47 -1.61
CA LYS A 97 -12.52 -1.54 -0.60
C LYS A 97 -11.19 -1.85 0.09
N CYS A 98 -10.11 -2.01 -0.65
CA CYS A 98 -8.79 -2.29 -0.08
C CYS A 98 -8.28 -1.11 0.76
N HIS A 99 -8.52 0.12 0.31
CA HIS A 99 -8.17 1.33 1.05
C HIS A 99 -8.92 1.41 2.39
N GLN A 100 -10.24 1.19 2.37
CA GLN A 100 -11.05 1.18 3.58
C GLN A 100 -10.63 0.07 4.56
N GLN A 101 -10.35 -1.13 4.06
CA GLN A 101 -9.86 -2.24 4.89
C GLN A 101 -8.55 -1.89 5.60
N LEU A 102 -7.64 -1.17 4.94
CA LEU A 102 -6.40 -0.72 5.57
C LEU A 102 -6.65 0.33 6.66
N ALA A 103 -7.58 1.26 6.44
CA ALA A 103 -7.99 2.21 7.47
C ALA A 103 -8.54 1.48 8.71
N ASP A 104 -9.41 0.49 8.50
CA ASP A 104 -10.03 -0.30 9.56
C ASP A 104 -9.01 -1.15 10.34
N LEU A 105 -7.96 -1.64 9.67
CA LEU A 105 -6.85 -2.34 10.31
C LEU A 105 -5.93 -1.41 11.09
N LEU A 106 -5.71 -0.19 10.60
CA LEU A 106 -4.73 0.75 11.16
C LEU A 106 -5.30 1.53 12.36
N ASN A 107 -6.60 1.88 12.34
CA ASN A 107 -7.25 2.64 13.40
C ASN A 107 -7.11 2.00 14.80
N PRO A 108 -7.34 0.69 14.99
CA PRO A 108 -7.10 0.01 16.27
C PRO A 108 -5.64 0.05 16.71
N GLU A 109 -4.68 -0.04 15.80
CA GLU A 109 -3.25 0.03 16.12
C GLU A 109 -2.89 1.41 16.70
N VAL A 110 -3.46 2.48 16.14
CA VAL A 110 -3.22 3.86 16.62
C VAL A 110 -3.91 4.09 17.97
N TYR A 111 -5.23 3.87 18.02
CA TYR A 111 -6.05 4.34 19.14
C TYR A 111 -6.13 3.34 20.29
N ALA A 112 -6.17 2.03 20.01
CA ALA A 112 -6.26 1.00 21.06
C ALA A 112 -4.86 0.60 21.57
N LYS A 113 -3.89 0.43 20.66
CA LYS A 113 -2.51 0.05 21.03
C LYS A 113 -1.57 1.23 21.26
N ARG A 114 -2.09 2.47 21.17
CA ARG A 114 -1.35 3.72 21.43
C ARG A 114 -0.11 3.91 20.53
N LYS A 115 -0.13 3.35 19.31
CA LYS A 115 0.93 3.59 18.31
C LYS A 115 0.75 4.94 17.64
N MET A 116 0.89 6.02 18.41
CA MET A 116 0.62 7.40 17.94
C MET A 116 1.53 7.83 16.78
N HIS A 117 2.68 7.18 16.60
CA HIS A 117 3.55 7.40 15.43
C HIS A 117 2.87 7.04 14.09
N LEU A 118 1.79 6.24 14.12
CA LEU A 118 1.01 5.86 12.94
C LEU A 118 -0.20 6.76 12.69
N ALA A 119 -0.47 7.76 13.55
CA ALA A 119 -1.68 8.58 13.46
C ALA A 119 -1.81 9.30 12.10
N ALA A 120 -0.73 9.90 11.61
CA ALA A 120 -0.73 10.56 10.30
C ALA A 120 -1.05 9.60 9.15
N LEU A 121 -0.60 8.34 9.24
CA LEU A 121 -0.91 7.31 8.24
C LEU A 121 -2.37 6.87 8.34
N ALA A 122 -2.91 6.72 9.55
CA ALA A 122 -4.31 6.37 9.78
C ALA A 122 -5.27 7.45 9.27
N ASP A 123 -4.93 8.72 9.49
CA ASP A 123 -5.67 9.85 8.94
C ASP A 123 -5.62 9.85 7.42
N ALA A 124 -4.44 9.60 6.83
CA ALA A 124 -4.31 9.52 5.38
C ALA A 124 -5.21 8.44 4.77
N PHE A 125 -5.30 7.26 5.39
CA PHE A 125 -6.19 6.19 4.92
C PHE A 125 -7.67 6.45 5.22
N SER A 126 -8.00 7.23 6.25
CA SER A 126 -9.39 7.46 6.66
C SER A 126 -10.05 8.63 5.91
N TYR A 127 -9.29 9.67 5.55
CA TYR A 127 -9.84 10.88 4.93
C TYR A 127 -9.65 10.99 3.41
N ASN A 128 -8.79 10.16 2.82
CA ASN A 128 -8.49 10.22 1.38
C ASN A 128 -9.11 9.08 0.55
N VAL A 129 -10.21 8.48 1.00
CA VAL A 129 -10.92 7.50 0.17
C VAL A 129 -11.46 8.23 -1.07
N PRO A 130 -11.07 7.84 -2.30
CA PRO A 130 -11.64 8.41 -3.52
C PRO A 130 -13.11 8.02 -3.64
N TYR A 131 -13.93 8.97 -4.09
CA TYR A 131 -15.37 8.80 -4.35
C TYR A 131 -15.63 7.96 -5.60
#